data_AF-A0A5Q2VJS3-F1
#
_entry.id   AF-A0A5Q2VJS3-F1
#
_cell.length_a   1.000
_cell.length_b   1.000
_cell.length_c   1.000
_cell.angle_alpha   90.00
_cell.angle_beta   90.00
_cell.angle_gamma   90.00
#
_symmetry.space_group_name_H-M   'P 1'
#
loop_
_entity.id
_entity.type
_entity.pdbx_description
1 polymer ?
#
loop_
_entity_poly.entity_id
_entity_poly.type
_entity_poly.pdbx_seq_one_letter_code
_entity_poly.pdbx_strand_id
1 'polypeptide(L)'
;MTNQLALIQRDLAAELAPAKDILPSHVSFEKFTTAAAVALANNSDLLGANRQSVINALSSCAKDGLIPDNREAALIVYKTKNANGQWIPKAQYLPMIDGVMKRARQSGEVSVIATRAWYKNDQFRVWMDEDGEHIFYEPNLLDRGELVGTFAYAKMKSGELQFEVMNLDDIEKVRAASKNSDKGPWVDWYESMARKSVMHRLCRRLPNNSEMMEMLERGTEMVWQKEKDITPDTRVTAEQLIESAEHAPEPVNDVAEPEKIAADIRGSIDKIATPAEATALRASVEELKAQLGITLYTELKNKIVKQHHRLNALSALGASIDAAGMNGGTTHQERDELEALLRRSERFLTADESQKYQQAIADLAPQLEQQQ
;
A
#
# COMPACT_ATOMS: atom_id res chain seq x y z
N MET A 1 -10.48 45.71 -10.68
CA MET A 1 -9.77 44.42 -10.57
C MET A 1 -8.27 44.53 -10.86
N THR A 2 -7.84 45.20 -11.94
CA THR A 2 -6.42 45.33 -12.33
C THR A 2 -5.51 45.95 -11.25
N ASN A 3 -6.01 46.94 -10.49
CA ASN A 3 -5.23 47.61 -9.44
C ASN A 3 -5.07 46.75 -8.16
N GLN A 4 -6.03 45.88 -7.87
CA GLN A 4 -6.02 45.03 -6.68
C GLN A 4 -5.09 43.82 -6.86
N LEU A 5 -5.06 43.23 -8.06
CA LEU A 5 -4.16 42.13 -8.38
C LEU A 5 -2.69 42.58 -8.37
N ALA A 6 -2.40 43.79 -8.89
CA ALA A 6 -1.07 44.37 -8.85
C ALA A 6 -0.57 44.63 -7.41
N LEU A 7 -1.46 45.07 -6.51
CA LEU A 7 -1.14 45.23 -5.08
C LEU A 7 -0.86 43.89 -4.41
N ILE A 8 -1.73 42.89 -4.60
CA ILE A 8 -1.54 41.53 -4.07
C ILE A 8 -0.22 40.94 -4.54
N GLN A 9 0.10 41.10 -5.83
CA GLN A 9 1.35 40.60 -6.41
C GLN A 9 2.57 41.28 -5.79
N ARG A 10 2.55 42.61 -5.63
CA ARG A 10 3.65 43.35 -5.01
C ARG A 10 3.89 42.93 -3.56
N ASP A 11 2.82 42.80 -2.79
CA ASP A 11 2.90 42.44 -1.37
C ASP A 11 3.39 40.99 -1.20
N LEU A 12 2.90 40.06 -2.04
CA LEU A 12 3.40 38.69 -2.10
C LEU A 12 4.87 38.62 -2.51
N ALA A 13 5.31 39.42 -3.48
CA ALA A 13 6.70 39.43 -3.91
C ALA A 13 7.65 39.86 -2.78
N ALA A 14 7.22 40.78 -1.91
CA ALA A 14 7.97 41.18 -0.72
C ALA A 14 8.01 40.06 0.33
N GLU A 15 6.87 39.45 0.64
CA GLU A 15 6.77 38.38 1.64
C GLU A 15 7.45 37.07 1.20
N LEU A 16 7.44 36.78 -0.10
CA LEU A 16 8.06 35.59 -0.71
C LEU A 16 9.49 35.86 -1.20
N ALA A 17 10.08 37.00 -0.88
CA ALA A 17 11.48 37.28 -1.21
C ALA A 17 12.43 36.14 -0.79
N PRO A 18 12.28 35.50 0.40
CA PRO A 18 13.08 34.33 0.76
C PRO A 18 12.85 33.09 -0.13
N ALA A 19 11.65 32.95 -0.72
CA ALA A 19 11.33 31.83 -1.61
C ALA A 19 12.05 31.93 -2.96
N LYS A 20 12.57 33.12 -3.32
CA LYS A 20 13.37 33.31 -4.54
C LYS A 20 14.63 32.42 -4.55
N ASP A 21 15.25 32.24 -3.39
CA ASP A 21 16.47 31.44 -3.26
C ASP A 21 16.19 29.93 -3.19
N ILE A 22 14.94 29.55 -2.90
CA ILE A 22 14.50 28.15 -2.75
C ILE A 22 13.89 27.62 -4.06
N LEU A 23 13.40 28.51 -4.94
CA LEU A 23 12.83 28.12 -6.22
C LEU A 23 13.89 27.47 -7.13
N PRO A 24 13.58 26.30 -7.73
CA PRO A 24 14.45 25.71 -8.73
C PRO A 24 14.68 26.65 -9.93
N SER A 25 15.88 26.60 -10.51
CA SER A 25 16.32 27.48 -11.60
C SER A 25 15.42 27.49 -12.84
N HIS A 26 14.62 26.43 -13.04
CA HIS A 26 13.69 26.30 -14.16
C HIS A 26 12.32 26.96 -13.90
N VAL A 27 12.05 27.46 -12.70
CA VAL A 27 10.83 28.22 -12.36
C VAL A 27 11.20 29.67 -12.06
N SER A 28 10.76 30.59 -12.91
CA SER A 28 10.97 32.03 -12.67
C SER A 28 10.10 32.53 -11.53
N PHE A 29 10.69 33.29 -10.59
CA PHE A 29 10.00 33.92 -9.48
C PHE A 29 8.79 34.79 -9.91
N GLU A 30 8.90 35.47 -11.04
CA GLU A 30 7.83 36.32 -11.58
C GLU A 30 6.59 35.50 -11.99
N LYS A 31 6.78 34.39 -12.71
CA LYS A 31 5.67 33.47 -13.05
C LYS A 31 5.03 32.89 -11.80
N PHE A 32 5.84 32.50 -10.82
CA PHE A 32 5.35 31.94 -9.56
C PHE A 32 4.50 32.95 -8.78
N THR A 33 5.01 34.16 -8.57
CA THR A 33 4.29 35.24 -7.85
C THR A 33 3.03 35.68 -8.58
N THR A 34 3.05 35.73 -9.91
CA THR A 34 1.86 36.01 -10.72
C THR A 34 0.80 34.93 -10.54
N ALA A 35 1.18 33.65 -10.64
CA ALA A 35 0.26 32.53 -10.43
C ALA A 35 -0.31 32.53 -9.00
N ALA A 36 0.52 32.80 -8.00
CA ALA A 36 0.09 32.91 -6.61
C ALA A 36 -0.91 34.06 -6.39
N ALA A 37 -0.68 35.22 -7.00
CA ALA A 37 -1.60 36.34 -6.94
C ALA A 37 -2.95 36.02 -7.59
N VAL A 38 -2.94 35.33 -8.74
CA VAL A 38 -4.15 34.86 -9.42
C VAL A 38 -4.91 33.84 -8.56
N ALA A 39 -4.21 32.88 -7.95
CA ALA A 39 -4.82 31.89 -7.06
C ALA A 39 -5.51 32.54 -5.86
N LEU A 40 -4.88 33.56 -5.25
CA LEU A 40 -5.46 34.34 -4.16
C LEU A 40 -6.65 35.20 -4.58
N ALA A 41 -6.59 35.80 -5.77
CA ALA A 41 -7.68 36.62 -6.29
C ALA A 41 -8.92 35.78 -6.65
N ASN A 42 -8.71 34.56 -7.15
CA ASN A 42 -9.79 33.68 -7.59
C ASN A 42 -10.43 32.86 -6.46
N ASN A 43 -9.82 32.81 -5.27
CA ASN A 43 -10.33 32.04 -4.15
C ASN A 43 -10.57 32.93 -2.92
N SER A 44 -11.84 33.26 -2.68
CA SER A 44 -12.27 34.09 -1.54
C SER A 44 -11.91 33.49 -0.19
N ASP A 45 -11.81 32.15 -0.08
CA ASP A 45 -11.47 31.49 1.17
C ASP A 45 -10.01 31.73 1.55
N LEU A 46 -9.12 31.86 0.56
CA LEU A 46 -7.71 32.19 0.80
C LEU A 46 -7.53 33.62 1.29
N LEU A 47 -8.41 34.55 0.91
CA LEU A 47 -8.41 35.92 1.44
C LEU A 47 -8.79 35.95 2.92
N GLY A 48 -9.71 35.08 3.35
CA GLY A 48 -10.13 34.93 4.75
C GLY A 48 -9.22 34.02 5.59
N ALA A 49 -8.27 33.33 4.97
CA ALA A 49 -7.35 32.43 5.66
C ALA A 49 -6.27 33.20 6.43
N ASN A 50 -5.68 32.53 7.44
CA ASN A 50 -4.54 33.08 8.16
C ASN A 50 -3.38 33.39 7.20
N ARG A 51 -2.94 34.65 7.13
CA ARG A 51 -1.91 35.12 6.18
C ARG A 51 -0.61 34.31 6.27
N GLN A 52 -0.13 34.01 7.47
CA GLN A 52 1.08 33.21 7.67
C GLN A 52 0.94 31.81 7.07
N SER A 53 -0.25 31.19 7.18
CA SER A 53 -0.50 29.86 6.58
C SER A 53 -0.47 29.89 5.05
N VAL A 54 -0.94 30.97 4.43
CA VAL A 54 -0.88 31.16 2.97
C VAL A 54 0.58 31.29 2.52
N ILE A 55 1.37 32.11 3.20
CA ILE A 55 2.80 32.28 2.90
C ILE A 55 3.52 30.93 3.05
N ASN A 56 3.30 30.20 4.14
CA ASN A 56 3.94 28.90 4.38
C ASN A 56 3.57 27.87 3.30
N ALA A 57 2.32 27.84 2.86
CA ALA A 57 1.85 26.97 1.80
C ALA A 57 2.49 27.32 0.44
N LEU A 58 2.57 28.61 0.12
CA LEU A 58 3.27 29.10 -1.08
C LEU A 58 4.78 28.80 -1.04
N SER A 59 5.43 28.99 0.11
CA SER A 59 6.85 28.64 0.28
C SER A 59 7.10 27.15 0.10
N SER A 60 6.18 26.28 0.55
CA SER A 60 6.27 24.84 0.32
C SER A 60 6.06 24.47 -1.15
N CYS A 61 5.09 25.09 -1.82
CA CYS A 61 4.87 24.96 -3.26
C CYS A 61 6.11 25.38 -4.07
N ALA A 62 6.74 26.50 -3.67
CA ALA A 62 7.98 27.00 -4.25
C ALA A 62 9.16 26.04 -4.05
N LYS A 63 9.32 25.48 -2.83
CA LYS A 63 10.35 24.46 -2.52
C LYS A 63 10.24 23.25 -3.45
N ASP A 64 9.02 22.81 -3.72
CA ASP A 64 8.76 21.69 -4.60
C ASP A 64 8.82 22.07 -6.10
N GLY A 65 9.07 23.35 -6.45
CA GLY A 65 9.17 23.80 -7.84
C GLY A 65 7.85 23.73 -8.62
N LEU A 66 6.71 23.77 -7.91
CA LEU A 66 5.38 23.71 -8.50
C LEU A 66 4.75 25.10 -8.62
N ILE A 67 3.77 25.22 -9.51
CA ILE A 67 3.00 26.44 -9.73
C ILE A 67 1.60 26.29 -9.08
N PRO A 68 1.14 27.26 -8.27
CA PRO A 68 -0.18 27.21 -7.64
C PRO A 68 -1.30 27.60 -8.63
N ASP A 69 -1.54 26.79 -9.66
CA ASP A 69 -2.51 27.06 -10.75
C ASP A 69 -3.70 26.08 -10.77
N ASN A 70 -3.87 25.28 -9.71
CA ASN A 70 -4.81 24.14 -9.60
C ASN A 70 -4.52 22.97 -10.56
N ARG A 71 -3.49 23.05 -11.41
CA ARG A 71 -3.03 21.96 -12.27
C ARG A 71 -1.82 21.27 -11.66
N GLU A 72 -0.77 22.04 -11.36
CA GLU A 72 0.44 21.53 -10.69
C GLU A 72 0.25 21.48 -9.17
N ALA A 73 -0.35 22.52 -8.59
CA ALA A 73 -0.61 22.60 -7.16
C ALA A 73 -1.89 23.37 -6.86
N ALA A 74 -2.58 22.95 -5.80
CA ALA A 74 -3.76 23.62 -5.28
C ALA A 74 -3.50 24.15 -3.85
N LEU A 75 -4.09 25.30 -3.55
CA LEU A 75 -4.13 25.86 -2.19
C LEU A 75 -5.54 25.70 -1.65
N ILE A 76 -5.70 24.85 -0.63
CA ILE A 76 -6.99 24.54 -0.03
C ILE A 76 -7.02 25.07 1.40
N VAL A 77 -8.13 25.67 1.79
CA VAL A 77 -8.33 26.18 3.15
C VAL A 77 -9.08 25.13 3.97
N TYR A 78 -8.45 24.70 5.07
CA TYR A 78 -9.08 23.85 6.06
C TYR A 78 -9.36 24.64 7.33
N LYS A 79 -10.53 24.41 7.94
CA LYS A 79 -10.79 24.88 9.30
C LYS A 79 -10.02 23.97 10.25
N THR A 80 -9.10 24.54 11.02
CA THR A 80 -8.28 23.80 11.99
C THR A 80 -8.41 24.45 13.36
N LYS A 81 -8.40 23.66 14.44
CA LYS A 81 -8.40 24.22 15.80
C LYS A 81 -6.99 24.69 16.14
N ASN A 82 -6.87 25.91 16.65
CA ASN A 82 -5.63 26.41 17.23
C ASN A 82 -5.41 25.83 18.64
N ALA A 83 -4.27 26.14 19.26
CA ALA A 83 -3.94 25.72 20.62
C ALA A 83 -4.99 26.16 21.68
N ASN A 84 -5.75 27.21 21.39
CA ASN A 84 -6.80 27.75 22.25
C ASN A 84 -8.18 27.16 21.92
N GLY A 85 -8.26 26.13 21.08
CA GLY A 85 -9.51 25.46 20.68
C GLY A 85 -10.39 26.23 19.69
N GLN A 86 -9.98 27.41 19.23
CA GLN A 86 -10.70 28.21 18.24
C GLN A 86 -10.44 27.71 16.82
N TRP A 87 -11.50 27.65 16.01
CA TRP A 87 -11.41 27.29 14.60
C TRP A 87 -10.84 28.44 13.79
N ILE A 88 -9.67 28.21 13.19
CA ILE A 88 -9.00 29.16 12.30
C ILE A 88 -8.93 28.56 10.89
N PRO A 89 -9.31 29.32 9.84
CA PRO A 89 -9.07 28.93 8.46
C PRO A 89 -7.56 28.96 8.17
N LYS A 90 -7.00 27.79 7.85
CA LYS A 90 -5.57 27.61 7.55
C LYS A 90 -5.43 27.12 6.11
N ALA A 91 -4.65 27.83 5.31
CA ALA A 91 -4.30 27.40 3.97
C ALA A 91 -3.28 26.25 4.02
N GLN A 92 -3.49 25.26 3.17
CA GLN A 92 -2.62 24.10 2.98
C GLN A 92 -2.33 23.93 1.50
N TYR A 93 -1.09 23.60 1.19
CA TYR A 93 -0.64 23.27 -0.14
C TYR A 93 -0.86 21.79 -0.41
N LEU A 94 -1.47 21.47 -1.55
CA LEU A 94 -1.63 20.11 -2.05
C LEU A 94 -1.02 20.01 -3.45
N PRO A 95 -0.05 19.11 -3.67
CA PRO A 95 0.42 18.79 -5.02
C PRO A 95 -0.72 18.10 -5.79
N MET A 96 -0.88 18.52 -7.05
CA MET A 96 -1.86 17.96 -7.98
C MET A 96 -1.17 17.04 -8.98
N ILE A 97 -1.95 16.23 -9.70
CA ILE A 97 -1.41 15.13 -10.50
C ILE A 97 -0.41 15.60 -11.57
N ASP A 98 -0.63 16.77 -12.21
CA ASP A 98 0.31 17.30 -13.19
C ASP A 98 1.63 17.72 -12.54
N GLY A 99 1.58 18.26 -11.32
CA GLY A 99 2.76 18.63 -10.54
C GLY A 99 3.57 17.41 -10.11
N VAL A 100 2.89 16.37 -9.64
CA VAL A 100 3.51 15.08 -9.30
C VAL A 100 4.19 14.47 -10.53
N MET A 101 3.50 14.42 -11.67
CA MET A 101 4.08 13.91 -12.93
C MET A 101 5.24 14.77 -13.44
N LYS A 102 5.16 16.10 -13.28
CA LYS A 102 6.26 17.02 -13.61
C LYS A 102 7.49 16.71 -12.78
N ARG A 103 7.33 16.53 -11.47
CA ARG A 103 8.44 16.19 -10.56
C ARG A 103 9.04 14.83 -10.85
N ALA A 104 8.21 13.83 -11.13
CA ALA A 104 8.68 12.52 -11.57
C ALA A 104 9.56 12.64 -12.84
N ARG A 105 9.17 13.46 -13.83
CA ARG A 105 9.99 13.70 -15.03
C ARG A 105 11.27 14.48 -14.75
N GLN A 106 11.26 15.39 -13.78
CA GLN A 106 12.43 16.19 -13.38
C GLN A 106 13.54 15.37 -12.71
N SER A 107 13.26 14.13 -12.26
CA SER A 107 14.30 13.17 -11.90
C SER A 107 15.34 12.95 -13.02
N GLY A 108 14.92 13.16 -14.28
CA GLY A 108 15.74 12.88 -15.43
C GLY A 108 15.82 11.39 -15.78
N GLU A 109 15.27 10.49 -14.97
CA GLU A 109 15.27 9.04 -15.19
C GLU A 109 13.98 8.54 -15.84
N VAL A 110 12.87 9.25 -15.66
CA VAL A 110 11.56 8.89 -16.22
C VAL A 110 11.44 9.40 -17.66
N SER A 111 11.18 8.50 -18.61
CA SER A 111 10.95 8.83 -20.03
C SER A 111 9.47 9.08 -20.34
N VAL A 112 8.60 8.19 -19.87
CA VAL A 112 7.15 8.27 -20.05
C VAL A 112 6.51 8.02 -18.69
N ILE A 113 5.48 8.79 -18.36
CA ILE A 113 4.66 8.56 -17.17
C ILE A 113 3.22 8.93 -17.52
N ALA A 114 2.29 8.03 -17.19
CA ALA A 114 0.88 8.22 -17.45
C ALA A 114 0.01 7.42 -16.48
N THR A 115 -1.25 7.83 -16.38
CA THR A 115 -2.29 7.10 -15.65
C THR A 115 -3.58 7.07 -16.46
N ARG A 116 -4.32 5.99 -16.33
CA ARG A 116 -5.60 5.75 -16.99
C ARG A 116 -6.52 4.94 -16.08
N ALA A 117 -7.81 5.09 -16.32
CA ALA A 117 -8.83 4.18 -15.84
C ALA A 117 -9.09 3.09 -16.89
N TRP A 118 -9.27 1.85 -16.46
CA TRP A 118 -9.75 0.77 -17.31
C TRP A 118 -11.16 0.35 -16.89
N TYR A 119 -11.92 -0.11 -17.88
CA TYR A 119 -13.33 -0.40 -17.75
C TYR A 119 -13.59 -1.84 -18.19
N LYS A 120 -14.80 -2.32 -17.92
CA LYS A 120 -15.20 -3.72 -18.09
C LYS A 120 -14.94 -4.27 -19.49
N ASN A 121 -15.10 -3.45 -20.52
CA ASN A 121 -14.94 -3.87 -21.91
C ASN A 121 -13.57 -3.52 -22.51
N ASP A 122 -12.67 -2.91 -21.72
CA ASP A 122 -11.29 -2.69 -22.14
C ASP A 122 -10.50 -4.00 -22.03
N GLN A 123 -9.50 -4.20 -22.89
CA GLN A 123 -8.56 -5.30 -22.71
C GLN A 123 -7.46 -4.85 -21.75
N PHE A 124 -7.40 -5.49 -20.58
CA PHE A 124 -6.40 -5.18 -19.56
C PHE A 124 -5.83 -6.47 -18.98
N ARG A 125 -4.50 -6.59 -18.96
CA ARG A 125 -3.80 -7.76 -18.40
C ARG A 125 -2.52 -7.33 -17.71
N VAL A 126 -2.28 -7.91 -16.54
CA VAL A 126 -1.02 -7.81 -15.81
C VAL A 126 -0.50 -9.22 -15.59
N TRP A 127 0.80 -9.43 -15.82
CA TRP A 127 1.45 -10.70 -15.52
C TRP A 127 2.93 -10.46 -15.19
N MET A 128 3.58 -11.50 -14.67
CA MET A 128 5.01 -11.49 -14.39
C MET A 128 5.61 -12.76 -14.99
N ASP A 129 6.78 -12.61 -15.61
CA ASP A 129 7.58 -13.71 -16.14
C ASP A 129 9.08 -13.47 -15.83
N GLU A 130 9.97 -14.17 -16.53
CA GLU A 130 11.42 -14.08 -16.32
C GLU A 130 12.00 -12.70 -16.66
N ASP A 131 11.33 -11.93 -17.53
CA ASP A 131 11.73 -10.56 -17.91
C ASP A 131 11.17 -9.50 -16.93
N GLY A 132 10.34 -9.91 -15.96
CA GLY A 132 9.82 -9.05 -14.91
C GLY A 132 8.31 -8.78 -15.00
N GLU A 133 7.89 -7.60 -14.55
CA GLU A 133 6.48 -7.22 -14.51
C GLU A 133 6.02 -6.66 -15.87
N HIS A 134 4.85 -7.11 -16.33
CA HIS A 134 4.26 -6.70 -17.60
C HIS A 134 2.84 -6.17 -17.44
N ILE A 135 2.50 -5.19 -18.27
CA ILE A 135 1.16 -4.61 -18.37
C ILE A 135 0.74 -4.47 -19.83
N PHE A 136 -0.48 -4.89 -20.13
CA PHE A 136 -1.14 -4.70 -21.41
C PHE A 136 -2.45 -3.94 -21.19
N TYR A 137 -2.67 -2.91 -22.00
CA TYR A 137 -3.89 -2.13 -21.98
C TYR A 137 -4.27 -1.66 -23.38
N GLU A 138 -5.47 -2.04 -23.80
CA GLU A 138 -6.10 -1.60 -25.05
C GLU A 138 -7.53 -1.14 -24.74
N PRO A 139 -7.81 0.18 -24.80
CA PRO A 139 -9.14 0.69 -24.49
C PRO A 139 -10.14 0.36 -25.59
N ASN A 140 -11.38 0.05 -25.19
CA ASN A 140 -12.49 0.07 -26.12
C ASN A 140 -12.82 1.53 -26.49
N LEU A 141 -12.92 1.85 -27.78
CA LEU A 141 -13.14 3.24 -28.23
C LEU A 141 -14.61 3.66 -28.24
N LEU A 142 -15.54 2.70 -28.14
CA LEU A 142 -16.98 2.93 -28.25
C LEU A 142 -17.65 2.75 -26.90
N ASP A 143 -17.88 1.49 -26.51
CA ASP A 143 -18.54 1.15 -25.26
C ASP A 143 -17.55 0.50 -24.30
N ARG A 144 -17.07 1.30 -23.35
CA ARG A 144 -16.10 0.89 -22.34
C ARG A 144 -16.74 0.11 -21.19
N GLY A 145 -18.06 0.27 -20.98
CA GLY A 145 -18.76 -0.29 -19.83
C GLY A 145 -18.42 0.41 -18.51
N GLU A 146 -18.57 -0.32 -17.40
CA GLU A 146 -18.37 0.19 -16.04
C GLU A 146 -16.89 0.33 -15.68
N LEU A 147 -16.55 1.32 -14.85
CA LEU A 147 -15.20 1.49 -14.32
C LEU A 147 -14.80 0.28 -13.47
N VAL A 148 -13.63 -0.30 -13.73
CA VAL A 148 -13.12 -1.47 -12.98
C VAL A 148 -11.93 -1.10 -12.10
N GLY A 149 -11.12 -0.14 -12.53
CA GLY A 149 -9.97 0.31 -11.75
C GLY A 149 -9.14 1.36 -12.46
N THR A 150 -8.04 1.74 -11.82
CA THR A 150 -7.07 2.70 -12.34
C THR A 150 -5.66 2.15 -12.25
N PHE A 151 -4.86 2.45 -13.27
CA PHE A 151 -3.45 2.12 -13.29
C PHE A 151 -2.60 3.36 -13.57
N ALA A 152 -1.37 3.33 -13.10
CA ALA A 152 -0.33 4.26 -13.50
C ALA A 152 0.88 3.46 -13.95
N TYR A 153 1.59 3.95 -14.95
CA TYR A 153 2.85 3.37 -15.39
C TYR A 153 3.89 4.45 -15.67
N ALA A 154 5.14 4.09 -15.47
CA ALA A 154 6.30 4.88 -15.81
C ALA A 154 7.30 3.99 -16.55
N LYS A 155 7.81 4.49 -17.68
CA LYS A 155 8.92 3.89 -18.40
C LYS A 155 10.18 4.67 -18.11
N MET A 156 11.19 4.00 -17.57
CA MET A 156 12.49 4.58 -17.28
C MET A 156 13.31 4.74 -18.57
N LYS A 157 14.27 5.66 -18.58
CA LYS A 157 15.22 5.81 -19.69
C LYS A 157 16.12 4.58 -19.86
N SER A 158 16.34 3.82 -18.78
CA SER A 158 16.99 2.51 -18.82
C SER A 158 16.20 1.44 -19.58
N GLY A 159 14.90 1.68 -19.83
CA GLY A 159 13.99 0.72 -20.46
C GLY A 159 13.08 0.00 -19.47
N GLU A 160 13.40 0.04 -18.16
CA GLU A 160 12.61 -0.56 -17.10
C GLU A 160 11.18 0.02 -17.06
N LEU A 161 10.20 -0.84 -16.84
CA LEU A 161 8.80 -0.48 -16.66
C LEU A 161 8.45 -0.63 -15.19
N GLN A 162 7.89 0.43 -14.59
CA GLN A 162 7.29 0.36 -13.27
C GLN A 162 5.82 0.75 -13.39
N PHE A 163 4.93 -0.01 -12.79
CA PHE A 163 3.51 0.31 -12.80
C PHE A 163 2.85 -0.01 -11.46
N GLU A 164 1.68 0.55 -11.26
CA GLU A 164 0.84 0.32 -10.11
C GLU A 164 -0.61 0.21 -10.59
N VAL A 165 -1.36 -0.70 -9.97
CA VAL A 165 -2.74 -1.02 -10.34
C VAL A 165 -3.59 -0.96 -9.08
N MET A 166 -4.74 -0.32 -9.18
CA MET A 166 -5.74 -0.24 -8.12
C MET A 166 -7.10 -0.64 -8.67
N ASN A 167 -7.70 -1.68 -8.09
CA ASN A 167 -9.09 -2.01 -8.35
C ASN A 167 -10.02 -1.05 -7.59
N LEU A 168 -11.32 -1.16 -7.80
CA LEU A 168 -12.32 -0.35 -7.08
C LEU A 168 -12.21 -0.47 -5.55
N ASP A 169 -11.93 -1.67 -5.02
CA ASP A 169 -11.82 -1.88 -3.57
C ASP A 169 -10.66 -1.09 -2.97
N ASP A 170 -9.51 -1.05 -3.65
CA ASP A 170 -8.34 -0.28 -3.23
C ASP A 170 -8.58 1.23 -3.35
N ILE A 171 -9.31 1.66 -4.39
CA ILE A 171 -9.72 3.06 -4.55
C ILE A 171 -10.67 3.47 -3.40
N GLU A 172 -11.62 2.62 -3.04
CA GLU A 172 -12.57 2.90 -1.98
C GLU A 172 -11.88 2.96 -0.60
N LYS A 173 -10.82 2.17 -0.36
CA LYS A 173 -9.97 2.32 0.83
C LYS A 173 -9.31 3.71 0.90
N VAL A 174 -8.83 4.24 -0.23
CA VAL A 174 -8.27 5.61 -0.27
C VAL A 174 -9.35 6.65 -0.05
N ARG A 175 -10.53 6.46 -0.66
CA ARG A 175 -11.66 7.35 -0.47
C ARG A 175 -12.09 7.41 1.00
N ALA A 176 -12.19 6.25 1.67
CA ALA A 176 -12.54 6.17 3.09
C ALA A 176 -11.51 6.83 4.02
N ALA A 177 -10.24 6.90 3.62
CA ALA A 177 -9.20 7.62 4.35
C ALA A 177 -9.29 9.15 4.17
N SER A 178 -10.02 9.64 3.17
CA SER A 178 -10.21 11.06 2.91
C SER A 178 -11.19 11.70 3.89
N LYS A 179 -10.90 12.93 4.33
CA LYS A 179 -11.81 13.71 5.21
C LYS A 179 -13.16 14.03 4.56
N ASN A 180 -13.21 14.03 3.23
CA ASN A 180 -14.40 14.38 2.45
C ASN A 180 -14.76 13.21 1.50
N SER A 181 -14.79 11.98 2.01
CA SER A 181 -15.14 10.78 1.22
C SER A 181 -16.49 10.90 0.50
N ASP A 182 -17.47 11.55 1.15
CA ASP A 182 -18.87 11.57 0.69
C ASP A 182 -19.27 12.90 0.04
N LYS A 183 -18.31 13.82 -0.17
CA LYS A 183 -18.59 15.18 -0.68
C LYS A 183 -17.45 15.70 -1.56
N GLY A 184 -17.79 16.57 -2.51
CA GLY A 184 -16.81 17.25 -3.35
C GLY A 184 -16.13 16.30 -4.34
N PRO A 185 -14.79 16.34 -4.50
CA PRO A 185 -14.13 15.68 -5.63
C PRO A 185 -14.36 14.19 -5.79
N TRP A 186 -14.58 13.46 -4.69
CA TRP A 186 -14.89 12.03 -4.74
C TRP A 186 -16.27 11.73 -5.33
N VAL A 187 -17.21 12.67 -5.26
CA VAL A 187 -18.56 12.53 -5.84
C VAL A 187 -18.58 13.09 -7.26
N ASP A 188 -18.04 14.30 -7.45
CA ASP A 188 -18.12 15.02 -8.72
C ASP A 188 -17.13 14.49 -9.76
N TRP A 189 -15.97 13.99 -9.31
CA TRP A 189 -14.83 13.61 -10.17
C TRP A 189 -14.13 12.32 -9.69
N TYR A 190 -14.92 11.27 -9.39
CA TYR A 190 -14.44 10.00 -8.86
C TYR A 190 -13.26 9.40 -9.65
N GLU A 191 -13.36 9.34 -10.98
CA GLU A 191 -12.29 8.78 -11.83
C GLU A 191 -10.98 9.57 -11.71
N SER A 192 -11.06 10.91 -11.64
CA SER A 192 -9.87 11.75 -11.46
C SER A 192 -9.22 11.52 -10.09
N MET A 193 -10.02 11.31 -9.05
CA MET A 193 -9.52 10.96 -7.72
C MET A 193 -8.88 9.58 -7.69
N ALA A 194 -9.47 8.60 -8.38
CA ALA A 194 -8.91 7.27 -8.53
C ALA A 194 -7.57 7.28 -9.29
N ARG A 195 -7.47 8.06 -10.37
CA ARG A 195 -6.21 8.24 -11.13
C ARG A 195 -5.14 8.97 -10.32
N LYS A 196 -5.52 10.00 -9.57
CA LYS A 196 -4.63 10.68 -8.61
C LYS A 196 -4.08 9.68 -7.59
N SER A 197 -4.95 8.80 -7.10
CA SER A 197 -4.61 7.82 -6.07
C SER A 197 -3.52 6.85 -6.52
N VAL A 198 -3.72 6.22 -7.68
CA VAL A 198 -2.73 5.26 -8.22
C VAL A 198 -1.43 5.95 -8.66
N MET A 199 -1.50 7.17 -9.21
CA MET A 199 -0.31 7.94 -9.57
C MET A 199 0.55 8.27 -8.35
N HIS A 200 -0.06 8.72 -7.25
CA HIS A 200 0.68 8.99 -6.01
C HIS A 200 1.35 7.71 -5.47
N ARG A 201 0.71 6.55 -5.61
CA ARG A 201 1.29 5.27 -5.19
C ARG A 201 2.49 4.87 -6.05
N LEU A 202 2.38 5.01 -7.38
CA LEU A 202 3.50 4.79 -8.29
C LEU A 202 4.68 5.72 -7.99
N CYS A 203 4.44 7.03 -7.81
CA CYS A 203 5.50 8.02 -7.61
C CYS A 203 6.31 7.84 -6.31
N ARG A 204 5.84 7.04 -5.34
CA ARG A 204 6.64 6.65 -4.16
C ARG A 204 7.71 5.61 -4.48
N ARG A 205 7.57 4.89 -5.59
CA ARG A 205 8.52 3.85 -6.06
C ARG A 205 9.52 4.37 -7.09
N LEU A 206 9.20 5.49 -7.74
CA LEU A 206 10.08 6.11 -8.74
C LEU A 206 11.34 6.72 -8.11
N PRO A 207 12.40 6.94 -8.90
CA PRO A 207 13.56 7.70 -8.47
C PRO A 207 13.17 9.09 -7.91
N ASN A 208 13.96 9.59 -6.95
CA ASN A 208 13.61 10.72 -6.08
C ASN A 208 12.47 10.44 -5.09
N ASN A 209 12.35 9.19 -4.63
CA ASN A 209 11.31 8.77 -3.70
C ASN A 209 11.24 9.61 -2.41
N SER A 210 12.36 10.07 -1.86
CA SER A 210 12.44 10.84 -0.61
C SER A 210 11.79 12.21 -0.75
N GLU A 211 12.12 12.94 -1.81
CA GLU A 211 11.50 14.23 -2.14
C GLU A 211 10.02 14.05 -2.50
N MET A 212 9.68 12.97 -3.22
CA MET A 212 8.28 12.66 -3.57
C MET A 212 7.44 12.28 -2.35
N MET A 213 8.00 11.51 -1.43
CA MET A 213 7.33 11.18 -0.17
C MET A 213 7.11 12.44 0.66
N GLU A 214 8.14 13.28 0.86
CA GLU A 214 8.02 14.53 1.62
C GLU A 214 6.95 15.45 1.01
N MET A 215 6.91 15.56 -0.33
CA MET A 215 5.90 16.35 -1.04
C MET A 215 4.47 15.79 -0.88
N LEU A 216 4.30 14.47 -1.04
CA LEU A 216 2.99 13.82 -0.99
C LEU A 216 2.43 13.73 0.43
N GLU A 217 3.27 13.61 1.45
CA GLU A 217 2.86 13.53 2.86
C GLU A 217 2.28 14.87 3.36
N ARG A 218 2.81 16.01 2.90
CA ARG A 218 2.27 17.34 3.21
C ARG A 218 0.82 17.53 2.74
N GLY A 219 0.40 16.80 1.71
CA GLY A 219 -0.96 16.83 1.17
C GLY A 219 -2.01 16.12 2.03
N THR A 220 -1.62 15.40 3.09
CA THR A 220 -2.53 14.65 3.99
C THR A 220 -3.49 13.66 3.30
N GLU A 221 -3.28 13.29 2.04
CA GLU A 221 -4.22 12.41 1.34
C GLU A 221 -3.88 10.93 1.41
N MET A 222 -2.69 10.53 1.89
CA MET A 222 -2.34 9.11 2.01
C MET A 222 -1.33 8.86 3.13
N VAL A 223 -1.82 8.91 4.36
CA VAL A 223 -1.15 8.25 5.48
C VAL A 223 -1.76 6.85 5.59
N TRP A 224 -1.23 5.90 4.80
CA TRP A 224 -1.63 4.49 4.87
C TRP A 224 -1.23 3.86 6.22
N GLN A 225 -0.24 4.44 6.88
CA GLN A 225 0.21 4.09 8.22
C GLN A 225 0.07 5.30 9.12
N LYS A 226 -1.13 5.52 9.65
CA LYS A 226 -1.19 6.31 10.88
C LYS A 226 -0.73 5.34 11.94
N GLU A 227 0.57 5.33 12.24
CA GLU A 227 1.04 4.67 13.46
C GLU A 227 0.18 5.25 14.59
N LYS A 228 -0.66 4.40 15.18
CA LYS A 228 -1.32 4.74 16.42
C LYS A 228 -0.20 4.81 17.44
N ASP A 229 0.07 6.01 17.91
CA ASP A 229 0.77 6.16 19.18
C ASP A 229 -0.06 5.43 20.24
N ILE A 230 0.42 4.26 20.64
CA ILE A 230 -0.18 3.42 21.67
C ILE A 230 0.38 3.76 23.05
N THR A 231 1.19 4.81 23.17
CA THR A 231 1.69 5.27 24.47
C THR A 231 0.49 5.72 25.29
N PRO A 232 0.14 5.03 26.39
CA PRO A 232 -0.97 5.45 27.23
C PRO A 232 -0.61 6.81 27.82
N ASP A 233 -1.47 7.81 27.64
CA ASP A 233 -1.32 9.16 28.19
C ASP A 233 -1.51 9.11 29.70
N THR A 234 -0.49 8.61 30.39
CA THR A 234 -0.46 8.47 31.85
C THR A 234 0.29 9.69 32.36
N ARG A 235 -0.37 10.86 32.35
CA ARG A 235 0.13 11.99 33.14
C ARG A 235 -0.02 11.64 34.61
N VAL A 236 1.08 11.19 35.19
CA VAL A 236 1.19 10.86 36.61
C VAL A 236 1.08 12.16 37.41
N THR A 237 0.11 12.26 38.33
CA THR A 237 -0.02 13.42 39.22
C THR A 237 1.01 13.34 40.36
N ALA A 238 1.36 14.47 40.97
CA ALA A 238 2.34 14.51 42.05
C ALA A 238 1.96 13.63 43.27
N GLU A 239 0.66 13.41 43.47
CA GLU A 239 0.12 12.49 44.49
C GLU A 239 0.44 11.02 44.18
N GLN A 240 0.40 10.61 42.90
CA GLN A 240 0.75 9.25 42.47
C GLN A 240 2.25 8.93 42.63
N LEU A 241 3.12 9.95 42.59
CA LEU A 241 4.56 9.80 42.81
C LEU A 241 4.89 9.55 44.30
N ILE A 242 4.11 10.13 45.21
CA ILE A 242 4.30 9.96 46.66
C ILE A 242 3.83 8.55 47.07
N GLU A 243 2.72 8.07 46.50
CA GLU A 243 2.20 6.71 46.75
C GLU A 243 3.17 5.63 46.23
N SER A 244 3.87 5.89 45.12
CA SER A 244 4.91 5.00 44.57
C SER A 244 6.24 5.01 45.33
N ALA A 245 6.47 5.95 46.24
CA ALA A 245 7.68 6.01 47.06
C ALA A 245 7.57 5.20 48.37
N GLU A 246 6.35 4.93 48.84
CA GLU A 246 6.10 4.17 50.09
C GLU A 246 5.91 2.67 49.87
N HIS A 247 5.66 2.24 48.63
CA HIS A 247 5.67 0.82 48.25
C HIS A 247 6.95 0.51 47.50
N ALA A 248 7.85 -0.25 48.15
CA ALA A 248 8.98 -0.86 47.46
C ALA A 248 8.44 -1.68 46.27
N PRO A 249 9.01 -1.55 45.05
CA PRO A 249 8.51 -2.29 43.90
C PRO A 249 8.64 -3.78 44.18
N GLU A 250 7.51 -4.48 44.16
CA GLU A 250 7.48 -5.93 44.06
C GLU A 250 8.20 -6.36 42.78
N PRO A 251 8.92 -7.50 42.81
CA PRO A 251 9.70 -7.94 41.67
C PRO A 251 8.81 -8.16 40.45
N VAL A 252 9.19 -7.54 39.33
CA VAL A 252 8.59 -7.73 38.01
C VAL A 252 8.76 -9.21 37.62
N ASN A 253 7.63 -9.93 37.52
CA ASN A 253 7.60 -11.31 37.08
C ASN A 253 8.04 -11.43 35.60
N ASP A 254 9.20 -12.05 35.44
CA ASP A 254 9.64 -12.97 34.37
C ASP A 254 9.10 -12.81 32.94
N VAL A 255 10.03 -12.50 32.03
CA VAL A 255 9.97 -12.74 30.58
C VAL A 255 9.90 -14.26 30.24
N ALA A 256 9.71 -15.14 31.23
CA ALA A 256 9.84 -16.60 31.11
C ALA A 256 8.53 -17.36 30.80
N GLU A 257 7.35 -16.78 31.04
CA GLU A 257 6.07 -17.47 30.80
C GLU A 257 5.64 -17.56 29.32
N PRO A 258 5.67 -16.49 28.50
CA PRO A 258 5.18 -16.56 27.11
C PRO A 258 6.06 -17.46 26.23
N GLU A 259 7.36 -17.55 26.53
CA GLU A 259 8.28 -18.41 25.79
C GLU A 259 8.10 -19.90 26.12
N LYS A 260 7.70 -20.24 27.35
CA LYS A 260 7.33 -21.62 27.72
C LYS A 260 6.08 -22.08 26.97
N ILE A 261 5.05 -21.24 26.93
CA ILE A 261 3.81 -21.51 26.16
C ILE A 261 4.15 -21.67 24.67
N ALA A 262 5.02 -20.81 24.13
CA ALA A 262 5.48 -20.94 22.75
C ALA A 262 6.26 -22.23 22.49
N ALA A 263 7.12 -22.67 23.41
CA ALA A 263 7.86 -23.93 23.31
C ALA A 263 6.93 -25.15 23.28
N ASP A 264 5.89 -25.18 24.12
CA ASP A 264 4.89 -26.26 24.16
C ASP A 264 4.07 -26.31 22.85
N ILE A 265 3.71 -25.16 22.30
CA ILE A 265 3.02 -25.08 21.01
C ILE A 265 3.95 -25.55 19.88
N ARG A 266 5.23 -25.15 19.87
CA ARG A 266 6.21 -25.66 18.87
C ARG A 266 6.32 -27.18 18.94
N GLY A 267 6.42 -27.76 20.14
CA GLY A 267 6.44 -29.21 20.32
C GLY A 267 5.13 -29.91 19.92
N SER A 268 3.99 -29.21 20.00
CA SER A 268 2.70 -29.71 19.53
C SER A 268 2.60 -29.68 18.01
N ILE A 269 3.19 -28.66 17.34
CA ILE A 269 3.23 -28.55 15.88
C ILE A 269 3.96 -29.75 15.25
N ASP A 270 5.07 -30.17 15.86
CA ASP A 270 5.88 -31.29 15.36
C ASP A 270 5.14 -32.64 15.47
N LYS A 271 4.13 -32.74 16.33
CA LYS A 271 3.33 -33.96 16.56
C LYS A 271 2.05 -34.04 15.75
N ILE A 272 1.69 -32.99 14.99
CA ILE A 272 0.48 -32.98 14.16
C ILE A 272 0.61 -34.02 13.05
N ALA A 273 -0.32 -34.98 13.03
CA ALA A 273 -0.40 -36.00 12.00
C ALA A 273 -1.56 -35.77 11.02
N THR A 274 -2.59 -35.00 11.40
CA THR A 274 -3.77 -34.79 10.56
C THR A 274 -4.07 -33.31 10.28
N PRO A 275 -4.68 -32.98 9.13
CA PRO A 275 -5.10 -31.60 8.84
C PRO A 275 -6.08 -31.03 9.87
N ALA A 276 -6.94 -31.89 10.45
CA ALA A 276 -7.91 -31.52 11.47
C ALA A 276 -7.23 -31.11 12.79
N GLU A 277 -6.18 -31.83 13.22
CA GLU A 277 -5.35 -31.45 14.37
C GLU A 277 -4.67 -30.10 14.16
N ALA A 278 -4.19 -29.82 12.95
CA ALA A 278 -3.60 -28.51 12.63
C ALA A 278 -4.61 -27.37 12.73
N THR A 279 -5.85 -27.61 12.28
CA THR A 279 -6.94 -26.63 12.40
C THR A 279 -7.33 -26.40 13.85
N ALA A 280 -7.39 -27.46 14.66
CA ALA A 280 -7.67 -27.36 16.09
C ALA A 280 -6.58 -26.59 16.84
N LEU A 281 -5.30 -26.92 16.60
CA LEU A 281 -4.17 -26.21 17.22
C LEU A 281 -4.14 -24.73 16.83
N ARG A 282 -4.47 -24.41 15.57
CA ARG A 282 -4.60 -23.03 15.12
C ARG A 282 -5.65 -22.26 15.92
N ALA A 283 -6.80 -22.86 16.19
CA ALA A 283 -7.84 -22.23 17.00
C ALA A 283 -7.36 -21.95 18.44
N SER A 284 -6.66 -22.91 19.07
CA SER A 284 -6.06 -22.70 20.39
C SER A 284 -5.00 -21.59 20.42
N VAL A 285 -4.19 -21.44 19.36
CA VAL A 285 -3.21 -20.35 19.25
C VAL A 285 -3.88 -18.98 19.08
N GLU A 286 -5.05 -18.90 18.44
CA GLU A 286 -5.83 -17.66 18.35
C GLU A 286 -6.36 -17.21 19.72
N GLU A 287 -6.76 -18.12 20.59
CA GLU A 287 -7.19 -17.82 21.97
C GLU A 287 -6.02 -17.34 22.84
N LEU A 288 -4.82 -17.89 22.64
CA LEU A 288 -3.60 -17.54 23.37
C LEU A 288 -2.89 -16.28 22.85
N LYS A 289 -3.45 -15.59 21.86
CA LYS A 289 -2.85 -14.41 21.21
C LYS A 289 -2.46 -13.31 22.21
N ALA A 290 -3.29 -13.07 23.22
CA ALA A 290 -3.03 -12.04 24.23
C ALA A 290 -1.84 -12.39 25.15
N GLN A 291 -1.61 -13.68 25.40
CA GLN A 291 -0.54 -14.18 26.28
C GLN A 291 0.80 -14.32 25.55
N LEU A 292 0.78 -14.70 24.27
CA LEU A 292 1.98 -14.91 23.44
C LEU A 292 2.61 -13.60 22.93
N GLY A 293 1.82 -12.53 22.80
CA GLY A 293 2.26 -11.32 22.10
C GLY A 293 2.34 -11.52 20.58
N ILE A 294 2.42 -10.40 19.84
CA ILE A 294 2.24 -10.37 18.38
C ILE A 294 3.31 -11.18 17.63
N THR A 295 4.57 -11.15 18.12
CA THR A 295 5.71 -11.80 17.47
C THR A 295 5.60 -13.32 17.52
N LEU A 296 5.48 -13.91 18.72
CA LEU A 296 5.36 -15.36 18.91
C LEU A 296 4.07 -15.91 18.29
N TYR A 297 2.94 -15.22 18.46
CA TYR A 297 1.68 -15.61 17.82
C TYR A 297 1.83 -15.72 16.29
N THR A 298 2.47 -14.74 15.65
CA THR A 298 2.64 -14.74 14.19
C THR A 298 3.56 -15.86 13.72
N GLU A 299 4.65 -16.13 14.44
CA GLU A 299 5.54 -17.27 14.19
C GLU A 299 4.79 -18.60 14.25
N LEU A 300 4.08 -18.86 15.34
CA LEU A 300 3.39 -20.14 15.60
C LEU A 300 2.26 -20.36 14.60
N LYS A 301 1.47 -19.33 14.31
CA LYS A 301 0.40 -19.39 13.31
C LYS A 301 0.94 -19.75 11.92
N ASN A 302 2.03 -19.12 11.50
CA ASN A 302 2.64 -19.41 10.19
C ASN A 302 3.17 -20.85 10.11
N LYS A 303 3.79 -21.36 11.19
CA LYS A 303 4.25 -22.76 11.27
C LYS A 303 3.09 -23.76 11.19
N ILE A 304 1.99 -23.51 11.91
CA ILE A 304 0.79 -24.37 11.88
C ILE A 304 0.17 -24.39 10.48
N VAL A 305 0.05 -23.23 9.83
CA VAL A 305 -0.50 -23.13 8.47
C VAL A 305 0.36 -23.90 7.47
N LYS A 306 1.69 -23.78 7.58
CA LYS A 306 2.63 -24.54 6.74
C LYS A 306 2.45 -26.06 6.92
N GLN A 307 2.33 -26.52 8.16
CA GLN A 307 2.11 -27.94 8.46
C GLN A 307 0.74 -28.44 7.95
N HIS A 308 -0.31 -27.64 8.05
CA HIS A 308 -1.63 -27.96 7.50
C HIS A 308 -1.59 -28.17 5.97
N HIS A 309 -0.93 -27.27 5.24
CA HIS A 309 -0.79 -27.41 3.79
C HIS A 309 0.04 -28.65 3.38
N ARG A 310 1.11 -28.95 4.12
CA ARG A 310 1.90 -30.17 3.91
C ARG A 310 1.05 -31.43 4.10
N LEU A 311 0.30 -31.53 5.20
CA LEU A 311 -0.55 -32.70 5.49
C LEU A 311 -1.68 -32.88 4.48
N ASN A 312 -2.31 -31.79 4.04
CA ASN A 312 -3.30 -31.84 2.97
C ASN A 312 -2.71 -32.35 1.65
N ALA A 313 -1.51 -31.88 1.29
CA ALA A 313 -0.82 -32.33 0.08
C ALA A 313 -0.47 -33.83 0.16
N LEU A 314 0.06 -34.29 1.30
CA LEU A 314 0.36 -35.71 1.55
C LEU A 314 -0.89 -36.59 1.50
N SER A 315 -2.00 -36.13 2.10
CA SER A 315 -3.28 -36.86 2.09
C SER A 315 -3.85 -36.96 0.67
N ALA A 316 -3.78 -35.88 -0.12
CA ALA A 316 -4.23 -35.88 -1.50
C ALA A 316 -3.37 -36.78 -2.40
N LEU A 317 -2.05 -36.74 -2.25
CA LEU A 317 -1.11 -37.64 -2.94
C LEU A 317 -1.37 -39.10 -2.59
N GLY A 318 -1.49 -39.42 -1.29
CA GLY A 318 -1.77 -40.77 -0.81
C GLY A 318 -3.08 -41.30 -1.37
N ALA A 319 -4.18 -40.56 -1.25
CA ALA A 319 -5.48 -40.97 -1.77
C ALA A 319 -5.47 -41.21 -3.29
N SER A 320 -4.72 -40.39 -4.05
CA SER A 320 -4.63 -40.54 -5.51
C SER A 320 -3.80 -41.76 -5.90
N ILE A 321 -2.73 -42.07 -5.16
CA ILE A 321 -1.90 -43.27 -5.36
C ILE A 321 -2.67 -44.54 -4.97
N ASP A 322 -3.39 -44.52 -3.84
CA ASP A 322 -4.19 -45.66 -3.38
C ASP A 322 -5.32 -45.97 -4.38
N ALA A 323 -5.98 -44.94 -4.91
CA ALA A 323 -7.00 -45.09 -5.95
C ALA A 323 -6.42 -45.72 -7.23
N ALA A 324 -5.23 -45.28 -7.65
CA ALA A 324 -4.51 -45.88 -8.78
C ALA A 324 -4.10 -47.34 -8.52
N GLY A 325 -3.67 -47.66 -7.29
CA GLY A 325 -3.31 -49.02 -6.89
C GLY A 325 -4.50 -49.99 -6.88
N MET A 326 -5.70 -49.52 -6.50
CA MET A 326 -6.93 -50.31 -6.49
C MET A 326 -7.42 -50.68 -7.90
N ASN A 327 -7.05 -49.91 -8.93
CA ASN A 327 -7.41 -50.17 -10.33
C ASN A 327 -6.52 -51.25 -10.98
N GLY A 328 -5.56 -51.83 -10.24
CA GLY A 328 -4.67 -52.89 -10.74
C GLY A 328 -3.51 -52.38 -11.59
N GLY A 329 -3.19 -51.09 -11.53
CA GLY A 329 -2.11 -50.40 -12.24
C GLY A 329 -2.51 -49.00 -12.69
N THR A 330 -1.60 -48.28 -13.36
CA THR A 330 -1.87 -46.93 -13.89
C THR A 330 -1.85 -46.91 -15.41
N THR A 331 -2.79 -46.16 -16.00
CA THR A 331 -2.67 -45.72 -17.41
C THR A 331 -1.63 -44.61 -17.54
N HIS A 332 -1.13 -44.38 -18.76
CA HIS A 332 -0.20 -43.25 -19.02
C HIS A 332 -0.79 -41.90 -18.58
N GLN A 333 -2.09 -41.70 -18.80
CA GLN A 333 -2.77 -40.46 -18.43
C GLN A 333 -2.87 -40.28 -16.91
N GLU A 334 -3.25 -41.32 -16.16
CA GLU A 334 -3.32 -41.24 -14.68
C GLU A 334 -1.95 -41.00 -14.06
N ARG A 335 -0.88 -41.54 -14.67
CA ARG A 335 0.50 -41.30 -14.24
C ARG A 335 0.92 -39.84 -14.44
N ASP A 336 0.61 -39.26 -15.60
CA ASP A 336 0.88 -37.84 -15.88
C ASP A 336 0.10 -36.93 -14.92
N GLU A 337 -1.14 -37.30 -14.58
CA GLU A 337 -1.96 -36.57 -13.60
C GLU A 337 -1.37 -36.63 -12.17
N LEU A 338 -0.81 -37.78 -11.77
CA LEU A 338 -0.10 -37.95 -10.50
C LEU A 338 1.22 -37.16 -10.47
N GLU A 339 1.99 -37.14 -11.54
CA GLU A 339 3.21 -36.33 -11.65
C GLU A 339 2.89 -34.82 -11.60
N ALA A 340 1.83 -34.39 -12.28
CA ALA A 340 1.32 -33.01 -12.17
C ALA A 340 0.83 -32.69 -10.75
N LEU A 341 0.27 -33.66 -10.03
CA LEU A 341 -0.15 -33.53 -8.64
C LEU A 341 1.04 -33.42 -7.68
N LEU A 342 2.11 -34.17 -7.92
CA LEU A 342 3.35 -34.05 -7.17
C LEU A 342 3.98 -32.68 -7.39
N ARG A 343 4.12 -32.24 -8.64
CA ARG A 343 4.74 -30.94 -9.00
C ARG A 343 4.05 -29.74 -8.35
N ARG A 344 2.72 -29.72 -8.27
CA ARG A 344 1.97 -28.64 -7.58
C ARG A 344 2.11 -28.67 -6.05
N SER A 345 2.47 -29.84 -5.51
CA SER A 345 2.56 -30.12 -4.08
C SER A 345 3.98 -29.97 -3.53
N GLU A 346 5.02 -30.05 -4.37
CA GLU A 346 6.45 -29.93 -4.02
C GLU A 346 6.77 -28.73 -3.12
N ARG A 347 6.13 -27.58 -3.36
CA ARG A 347 6.31 -26.35 -2.54
C ARG A 347 5.95 -26.51 -1.06
N PHE A 348 5.22 -27.56 -0.70
CA PHE A 348 4.79 -27.85 0.67
C PHE A 348 5.47 -29.08 1.29
N LEU A 349 6.21 -29.85 0.49
CA LEU A 349 6.84 -31.11 0.90
C LEU A 349 8.32 -30.93 1.24
N THR A 350 8.88 -31.84 2.02
CA THR A 350 10.34 -31.94 2.16
C THR A 350 10.96 -32.67 0.96
N ALA A 351 12.27 -32.53 0.75
CA ALA A 351 12.97 -33.22 -0.33
C ALA A 351 12.81 -34.74 -0.25
N ASP A 352 12.93 -35.31 0.96
CA ASP A 352 12.75 -36.75 1.21
C ASP A 352 11.32 -37.22 0.92
N GLU A 353 10.30 -36.41 1.23
CA GLU A 353 8.91 -36.72 0.91
C GLU A 353 8.67 -36.71 -0.59
N SER A 354 9.12 -35.65 -1.27
CA SER A 354 8.99 -35.56 -2.73
C SER A 354 9.62 -36.77 -3.42
N GLN A 355 10.83 -37.15 -3.02
CA GLN A 355 11.53 -38.30 -3.57
C GLN A 355 10.80 -39.63 -3.31
N LYS A 356 10.22 -39.81 -2.11
CA LYS A 356 9.42 -41.02 -1.80
C LYS A 356 8.17 -41.12 -2.67
N TYR A 357 7.44 -40.03 -2.86
CA TYR A 357 6.25 -40.03 -3.71
C TYR A 357 6.60 -40.15 -5.19
N GLN A 358 7.72 -39.58 -5.63
CA GLN A 358 8.25 -39.79 -6.98
C GLN A 358 8.58 -41.27 -7.24
N GLN A 359 9.22 -41.93 -6.28
CA GLN A 359 9.51 -43.37 -6.38
C GLN A 359 8.21 -44.19 -6.36
N ALA A 360 7.25 -43.85 -5.50
CA ALA A 360 5.95 -44.54 -5.43
C ALA A 360 5.17 -44.44 -6.75
N ILE A 361 5.18 -43.27 -7.41
CA ILE A 361 4.59 -43.09 -8.74
C ILE A 361 5.37 -43.89 -9.80
N ALA A 362 6.69 -43.98 -9.66
CA ALA A 362 7.52 -44.75 -10.59
C ALA A 362 7.26 -46.26 -10.51
N ASP A 363 7.04 -46.77 -9.30
CA ASP A 363 6.80 -48.19 -8.99
C ASP A 363 5.39 -48.68 -9.37
N LEU A 364 4.44 -47.78 -9.66
CA LEU A 364 3.14 -48.15 -10.23
C LEU A 364 3.34 -48.73 -11.63
N ALA A 365 3.06 -50.04 -11.78
CA ALA A 365 3.21 -50.75 -13.05
C ALA A 365 2.22 -50.24 -14.11
N PRO A 366 2.66 -50.05 -15.37
CA PRO A 366 1.74 -49.74 -16.47
C PRO A 366 0.88 -50.98 -16.76
N GLN A 367 -0.44 -50.80 -16.79
CA GLN A 367 -1.31 -51.84 -17.36
C GLN A 367 -0.98 -51.94 -18.86
N LEU A 368 -0.59 -53.14 -19.32
CA LEU A 368 -0.44 -53.42 -20.74
C LEU A 368 -1.80 -53.20 -21.41
N GLU A 369 -1.92 -52.11 -22.18
CA GLU A 369 -2.99 -51.94 -23.14
C GLU A 369 -2.99 -53.17 -24.05
N GLN A 370 -3.99 -54.04 -23.88
CA GLN A 370 -4.25 -55.12 -24.83
C GLN A 370 -4.61 -54.46 -26.16
N GLN A 371 -3.62 -54.43 -27.06
CA GLN A 371 -3.77 -54.02 -28.46
C GLN A 371 -4.91 -54.84 -29.10
N GLN A 372 -5.96 -54.15 -29.56
CA GLN A 372 -6.90 -54.65 -30.58
C GLN A 372 -6.41 -54.26 -31.96
#